data_AF-A0A7X6NWY6-F1
#
_entry.id   AF-A0A7X6NWY6-F1
#
_cell.length_a   1.000
_cell.length_b   1.000
_cell.length_c   1.000
_cell.angle_alpha   90.00
_cell.angle_beta   90.00
_cell.angle_gamma   90.00
#
_symmetry.space_group_name_H-M   'P 1'
#
loop_
_entity.id
_entity.type
_entity.pdbx_description
1 polymer ?
#
loop_
_entity_poly.entity_id
_entity_poly.type
_entity_poly.pdbx_seq_one_letter_code
_entity_poly.pdbx_strand_id
1 'polypeptide(L)' 'PNFLADRGVNVIISGGMGGGAVEIFNERNIEVIVGAKGNAKDAVEAYLQGSLKSTGSVCHEHQHHDECGE' A
#
# COMPACT_ATOMS: atom_id res chain seq x y z
N PRO A 1 6.32 -9.40 -1.66
CA PRO A 1 6.50 -8.17 -2.46
C PRO A 1 7.25 -8.38 -3.79
N ASN A 2 8.47 -8.92 -3.79
CA ASN A 2 9.28 -9.05 -5.02
C ASN A 2 8.60 -9.86 -6.15
N PHE A 3 7.83 -10.90 -5.83
CA PHE A 3 7.13 -11.72 -6.82
C PHE A 3 6.10 -10.96 -7.69
N LEU A 4 5.39 -9.99 -7.10
CA LEU A 4 4.42 -9.18 -7.84
C LEU A 4 5.13 -8.09 -8.66
N ALA A 5 6.19 -7.51 -8.11
CA ALA A 5 6.96 -6.51 -8.82
C ALA A 5 7.68 -7.07 -10.06
N ASP A 6 8.21 -8.28 -9.96
CA ASP A 6 8.89 -8.96 -11.08
C ASP A 6 7.93 -9.30 -12.23
N ARG A 7 6.63 -9.42 -11.93
CA ARG A 7 5.58 -9.62 -12.94
C ARG A 7 5.14 -8.33 -13.66
N GLY A 8 5.80 -7.20 -13.40
CA GLY A 8 5.50 -5.93 -14.06
C GLY A 8 4.16 -5.31 -13.62
N VAL A 9 3.75 -5.55 -12.37
CA VAL A 9 2.52 -4.98 -11.83
C VAL A 9 2.72 -3.50 -11.56
N ASN A 10 1.82 -2.65 -12.08
CA ASN A 10 1.89 -1.19 -11.87
C ASN A 10 1.13 -0.72 -10.63
N VAL A 11 0.06 -1.42 -10.23
CA VAL A 11 -0.87 -1.00 -9.18
C VAL A 11 -1.24 -2.20 -8.30
N ILE A 12 -1.22 -2.01 -6.99
CA ILE A 12 -1.63 -3.01 -6.00
C ILE A 12 -2.70 -2.42 -5.09
N ILE A 13 -3.84 -3.10 -5.04
CA ILE A 13 -4.97 -2.73 -4.18
C ILE A 13 -5.12 -3.78 -3.09
N SER A 14 -5.10 -3.36 -1.83
CA SER A 14 -5.26 -4.23 -0.67
C SER A 14 -6.13 -3.57 0.40
N GLY A 15 -6.77 -4.38 1.25
CA GLY A 15 -7.46 -3.86 2.44
C GLY A 15 -6.50 -3.35 3.51
N GLY A 16 -5.32 -3.97 3.62
CA GLY A 16 -4.24 -3.54 4.50
C GLY A 16 -2.89 -4.03 3.97
N MET A 17 -1.83 -3.29 4.26
CA MET A 17 -0.46 -3.64 3.88
C MET A 17 0.50 -3.14 4.97
N GLY A 18 1.49 -3.96 5.31
CA GLY A 18 2.54 -3.54 6.25
C GLY A 18 3.46 -2.49 5.63
N GLY A 19 3.95 -1.54 6.43
CA GLY A 19 4.77 -0.41 5.96
C GLY A 19 5.98 -0.83 5.13
N GLY A 20 6.71 -1.86 5.54
CA GLY A 20 7.85 -2.37 4.76
C GLY A 20 7.47 -2.93 3.39
N ALA A 21 6.27 -3.48 3.23
CA ALA A 21 5.80 -3.92 1.90
C ALA A 21 5.41 -2.73 1.03
N VAL A 22 4.79 -1.70 1.62
CA VAL A 22 4.46 -0.45 0.93
C VAL A 22 5.73 0.22 0.40
N GLU A 23 6.78 0.33 1.22
CA GLU A 23 8.08 0.89 0.78
C GLU A 23 8.65 0.12 -0.42
N ILE A 24 8.78 -1.21 -0.33
CA ILE A 24 9.36 -2.01 -1.41
C ILE A 24 8.60 -1.83 -2.73
N PHE A 25 7.28 -1.68 -2.68
CA PHE A 25 6.48 -1.42 -3.88
C PHE A 25 6.67 0.00 -4.41
N ASN A 26 6.68 1.01 -3.53
CA ASN A 26 6.94 2.41 -3.92
C ASN A 26 8.35 2.59 -4.52
N GLU A 27 9.38 1.98 -3.94
CA GLU A 27 10.75 1.98 -4.49
C GLU A 27 10.81 1.38 -5.89
N ARG A 28 9.92 0.45 -6.19
CA ARG A 28 9.78 -0.19 -7.50
C ARG A 28 8.83 0.54 -8.44
N ASN A 29 8.40 1.76 -8.11
CA ASN A 29 7.45 2.57 -8.88
C ASN A 29 6.09 1.87 -9.05
N ILE A 30 5.67 1.10 -8.06
CA ILE A 30 4.38 0.40 -8.03
C ILE A 30 3.45 1.18 -7.11
N GLU A 31 2.31 1.60 -7.64
CA GLU A 31 1.31 2.32 -6.88
C GLU A 31 0.63 1.38 -5.88
N VAL A 32 0.62 1.78 -4.61
CA VAL A 32 0.00 1.00 -3.54
C VAL A 32 -1.22 1.70 -3.01
N ILE A 33 -2.34 0.98 -3.01
CA ILE A 33 -3.61 1.45 -2.49
C ILE A 33 -4.05 0.54 -1.36
N VAL A 34 -4.14 1.13 -0.17
CA VAL A 34 -4.59 0.45 1.05
C VAL A 34 -5.96 1.01 1.48
N GLY A 35 -6.71 0.21 2.22
CA GLY A 35 -8.05 0.58 2.68
C GLY A 35 -9.19 0.13 1.76
N ALA A 36 -8.92 -0.74 0.79
CA ALA A 36 -9.97 -1.40 0.02
C ALA A 36 -10.85 -2.28 0.94
N LYS A 37 -12.17 -2.14 0.83
CA LYS A 37 -13.14 -2.94 1.61
C LYS A 37 -14.17 -3.53 0.66
N GLY A 38 -14.67 -4.72 0.99
CA GLY A 38 -15.65 -5.43 0.16
C GLY A 38 -14.99 -6.32 -0.89
N ASN A 39 -15.62 -6.46 -2.05
CA ASN A 39 -15.14 -7.37 -3.10
C ASN A 39 -14.02 -6.74 -3.92
N ALA A 40 -13.20 -7.58 -4.54
CA ALA A 40 -12.16 -7.14 -5.47
C ALA A 40 -12.73 -6.30 -6.63
N LYS A 41 -13.93 -6.64 -7.12
CA LYS A 41 -14.61 -5.90 -8.17
C LYS A 41 -14.92 -4.46 -7.75
N ASP A 42 -15.56 -4.28 -6.59
CA ASP A 42 -15.86 -2.96 -6.04
C ASP A 42 -14.59 -2.12 -5.83
N ALA A 43 -13.50 -2.75 -5.38
CA ALA A 43 -12.23 -2.07 -5.19
C ALA A 43 -11.63 -1.57 -6.52
N VAL A 44 -11.71 -2.38 -7.58
CA VAL A 44 -11.28 -1.98 -8.93
C VAL A 44 -12.19 -0.89 -9.49
N GLU A 45 -13.52 -0.99 -9.32
CA GLU A 45 -14.47 0.04 -9.76
C GLU A 45 -14.21 1.37 -9.05
N ALA A 46 -13.99 1.36 -7.72
CA ALA A 46 -13.66 2.54 -6.95
C ALA A 46 -12.31 3.17 -7.35
N TYR A 47 -11.32 2.34 -7.71
CA TYR A 47 -10.04 2.80 -8.24
C TYR A 47 -10.20 3.48 -9.60
N LEU A 48 -10.92 2.84 -10.52
CA LEU A 48 -11.20 3.39 -11.86
C LEU A 48 -11.99 4.70 -11.79
N GLN A 49 -12.83 4.87 -10.77
CA GLN A 49 -13.57 6.12 -10.51
C GLN A 49 -12.71 7.21 -9.84
N GLY A 50 -11.48 6.92 -9.43
CA GLY A 50 -10.60 7.84 -8.68
C GLY A 50 -11.04 8.10 -7.24
N SER A 51 -12.03 7.34 -6.74
CA SER A 51 -12.57 7.46 -5.38
C SER A 51 -11.70 6.71 -4.36
N LEU A 52 -10.95 5.69 -4.80
CA LEU A 52 -10.02 4.95 -3.97
C LEU A 52 -8.66 5.66 -3.98
N LYS A 53 -8.41 6.49 -2.95
CA LYS A 53 -7.13 7.19 -2.84
C LYS A 53 -6.06 6.27 -2.28
N SER A 54 -4.93 6.22 -2.97
CA SER A 54 -3.66 5.72 -2.43
C SER A 54 -3.29 6.56 -1.22
N THR A 55 -3.62 6.09 -0.03
CA THR A 55 -2.93 6.58 1.16
C THR A 55 -1.54 5.98 1.10
N GLY A 56 -0.64 6.61 0.34
CA GLY A 56 0.81 6.41 0.47
C GLY A 56 1.30 6.67 1.90
N SER A 57 0.40 7.14 2.76
CA SER A 57 0.46 7.12 4.21
C SER A 57 0.64 5.70 4.76
N VAL A 58 1.88 5.19 4.71
CA VAL A 58 2.54 4.91 5.98
C VAL A 58 2.32 6.18 6.79
N CYS A 59 1.39 6.15 7.75
CA CYS A 59 1.20 7.28 8.66
C CYS A 59 2.60 7.73 9.10
N HIS A 60 2.96 8.96 8.78
CA HIS A 60 4.23 9.58 9.13
C HIS A 60 4.27 9.89 10.64
N GLU A 61 3.71 9.01 11.45
CA GLU A 61 3.54 9.13 12.89
C GLU A 61 3.91 7.82 13.59
N HIS A 62 4.90 7.11 13.05
CA HIS A 62 5.82 6.40 13.92
C HIS A 62 6.99 7.35 14.19
N GLN A 63 6.76 8.31 15.09
CA GLN A 63 7.80 8.66 16.05
C GLN A 63 8.10 7.39 16.82
N HIS A 64 8.94 6.52 16.24
CA HIS A 64 9.66 5.53 17.01
C HIS A 64 10.64 6.38 17.82
N HIS A 65 10.17 6.83 18.98
CA HIS A 65 11.11 7.24 20.01
C HIS A 65 11.89 5.97 20.33
N ASP A 66 13.09 5.94 19.80
CA ASP A 66 14.13 4.97 20.09
C ASP A 66 14.44 5.05 21.58
N GLU A 67 13.69 4.33 22.40
CA GLU A 67 14.10 3.97 23.75
C GLU A 67 13.84 2.47 23.93
N CYS A 68 14.75 1.70 23.34
CA CYS A 68 15.09 0.40 23.89
C CYS A 68 15.82 0.63 25.23
N GLY A 69 15.04 0.82 26.29
CA GLY A 69 15.52 0.88 27.66
C GLY A 69 15.18 -0.42 28.39
N GLU A 70 16.23 -1.24 28.58
CA GLU A 70 16.40 -2.36 29.54
C GLU A 70 15.61 -3.67 29.36
#